data_AF-A0A9P6BA62-F1
#
_entry.id   AF-A0A9P6BA62-F1
#
_cell.length_a   1.000
_cell.length_b   1.000
_cell.length_c   1.000
_cell.angle_alpha   90.00
_cell.angle_beta   90.00
_cell.angle_gamma   90.00
#
_symmetry.space_group_name_H-M   'P 1'
#
loop_
_entity.id
_entity.type
_entity.pdbx_description
1 polymer ?
#
loop_
_entity_poly.entity_id
_entity_poly.type
_entity_poly.pdbx_seq_one_letter_code
_entity_poly.pdbx_strand_id
1 'polypeptide(L)'
;AYLVIWYMFWVASRFTNEWKFLTPPVVYIIEYVLAFALGLSLGVMLAWQLHFISVGETSVESHDNPRYVKVASQRGTEFVNSFDLGWKKNLVLFFNIGRSSPYTDGWSWARRPGVSRHSGIDDEDELTDGD
;
A
#
# COMPACT_ATOMS: atom_id res chain seq x y z
N ALA A 1 2.62 -3.14 -31.48
CA ALA A 1 1.78 -2.19 -30.72
C ALA A 1 2.62 -1.02 -30.16
N TYR A 2 3.57 -1.26 -29.24
CA TYR A 2 4.36 -0.21 -28.59
C TYR A 2 5.12 0.75 -29.55
N LEU A 3 5.70 0.23 -30.64
CA LEU A 3 6.40 1.06 -31.63
C LEU A 3 5.46 2.03 -32.37
N VAL A 4 4.21 1.62 -32.62
CA VAL A 4 3.19 2.44 -33.28
C VAL A 4 2.71 3.56 -32.36
N ILE A 5 2.53 3.24 -31.08
CA ILE A 5 2.14 4.19 -30.03
C ILE A 5 3.19 5.31 -29.88
N TRP A 6 4.46 4.92 -29.75
CA TRP A 6 5.57 5.88 -29.64
C TRP A 6 5.72 6.75 -30.88
N TYR A 7 5.54 6.16 -32.07
CA TYR A 7 5.53 6.90 -33.33
C TYR A 7 4.40 7.93 -33.38
N MET A 8 3.17 7.55 -32.99
CA MET A 8 2.03 8.47 -32.97
C MET A 8 2.16 9.59 -31.96
N PHE A 9 2.77 9.33 -30.80
CA PHE A 9 3.10 10.36 -29.83
C PHE A 9 4.06 11.40 -30.41
N TRP A 10 5.12 10.94 -31.09
CA TRP A 10 6.09 11.82 -31.77
C TRP A 10 5.50 12.60 -32.94
N VAL A 11 4.53 12.04 -33.67
CA VAL A 11 3.83 12.74 -34.75
C VAL A 11 2.86 13.78 -34.16
N ALA A 12 2.14 13.45 -33.09
CA ALA A 12 1.27 14.39 -32.39
C ALA A 12 2.05 15.59 -31.84
N SER A 13 3.22 15.36 -31.24
CA SER A 13 4.03 16.40 -30.60
C SER A 13 4.66 17.38 -31.57
N ARG A 14 4.72 17.05 -32.87
CA ARG A 14 5.26 17.94 -33.91
C ARG A 14 4.27 19.03 -34.34
N PHE A 15 3.00 18.97 -33.92
CA PHE A 15 1.95 19.93 -34.28
C PHE A 15 1.89 20.26 -35.79
N THR A 16 2.21 19.29 -36.63
CA THR A 16 2.19 19.41 -38.09
C THR A 16 0.81 19.10 -38.66
N ASN A 17 0.47 19.66 -39.82
CA ASN A 17 -0.80 19.43 -40.54
C ASN A 17 -1.02 17.97 -41.03
N GLU A 18 -0.15 17.01 -40.69
CA GLU A 18 -0.22 15.62 -41.13
C GLU A 18 -1.12 14.72 -40.27
N TRP A 19 -1.86 15.29 -39.32
CA TRP A 19 -2.71 14.52 -38.42
C TRP A 19 -4.00 14.03 -39.12
N LYS A 20 -4.09 12.73 -39.39
CA LYS A 20 -5.20 12.10 -40.13
C LYS A 20 -6.29 11.47 -39.24
N PHE A 21 -6.20 11.62 -37.91
CA PHE A 21 -7.13 10.99 -36.98
C PHE A 21 -8.25 11.94 -36.54
N LEU A 22 -9.39 11.37 -36.17
CA LEU A 22 -10.60 12.11 -35.74
C LEU A 22 -10.38 12.91 -34.45
N THR A 23 -9.54 12.42 -33.54
CA THR A 23 -9.24 13.06 -32.27
C THR A 23 -8.22 14.17 -32.46
N PRO A 24 -8.39 15.38 -31.90
CA PRO A 24 -7.35 16.42 -31.99
C PRO A 24 -6.02 15.94 -31.37
N PRO A 25 -4.84 16.27 -31.97
CA PRO A 25 -3.53 15.86 -31.44
C PRO A 25 -3.30 16.25 -29.98
N VAL A 26 -3.85 17.40 -29.56
CA VAL A 26 -3.75 17.92 -28.19
C VAL A 26 -4.39 16.97 -27.19
N VAL A 27 -5.58 16.43 -27.50
CA VAL A 27 -6.31 15.52 -26.62
C VAL A 27 -5.53 14.22 -26.44
N TYR A 28 -4.96 13.70 -27.54
CA TYR A 28 -4.10 12.51 -27.50
C TYR A 28 -2.89 12.72 -26.58
N ILE A 29 -2.18 13.85 -26.70
CA ILE A 29 -1.01 14.14 -25.83
C ILE A 29 -1.43 14.28 -24.36
N ILE A 30 -2.52 15.01 -24.08
CA ILE A 30 -3.04 15.20 -22.72
C ILE A 30 -3.40 13.86 -22.08
N GLU A 31 -3.98 12.92 -22.82
CA GLU A 31 -4.30 11.58 -22.32
C GLU A 31 -3.04 10.84 -21.85
N TYR A 32 -1.93 10.88 -22.60
CA TYR A 32 -0.67 10.27 -22.16
C TYR A 32 -0.08 10.95 -20.94
N VAL A 33 -0.15 12.28 -20.88
CA VAL A 33 0.32 13.04 -19.71
C VAL A 33 -0.52 12.68 -18.47
N LEU A 34 -1.84 12.59 -18.61
CA LEU A 34 -2.75 12.18 -17.54
C LEU A 34 -2.49 10.73 -17.11
N ALA A 35 -2.38 9.80 -18.05
CA ALA A 35 -2.09 8.40 -17.75
C ALA A 35 -0.76 8.25 -17.00
N PHE A 36 0.26 9.00 -17.39
CA PHE A 36 1.55 9.02 -16.69
C PHE A 36 1.41 9.60 -15.27
N ALA A 37 0.73 10.73 -15.09
CA ALA A 37 0.51 11.34 -13.78
C ALA A 37 -0.28 10.41 -12.84
N LEU A 38 -1.34 9.76 -13.35
CA LEU A 38 -2.12 8.76 -12.61
C LEU A 38 -1.28 7.53 -12.28
N GLY A 39 -0.47 7.03 -13.22
CA GLY A 39 0.43 5.91 -13.01
C GLY A 39 1.44 6.17 -11.89
N LEU A 40 2.03 7.37 -11.85
CA LEU A 40 2.92 7.78 -10.76
C LEU A 40 2.20 7.85 -9.41
N SER A 41 1.02 8.48 -9.37
CA SER A 41 0.24 8.61 -8.14
C SER A 41 -0.18 7.25 -7.58
N LEU A 42 -0.73 6.38 -8.43
CA LEU A 42 -1.11 5.02 -8.06
C LEU A 42 0.10 4.16 -7.68
N GLY A 43 1.23 4.34 -8.35
CA GLY A 43 2.48 3.63 -8.03
C GLY A 43 2.98 3.93 -6.61
N VAL A 44 2.97 5.22 -6.22
CA VAL A 44 3.35 5.64 -4.86
C VAL A 44 2.36 5.09 -3.83
N MET A 45 1.05 5.20 -4.11
CA MET A 45 0.02 4.66 -3.22
C MET A 45 0.17 3.15 -3.06
N LEU A 46 0.36 2.40 -4.14
CA LEU A 46 0.55 0.95 -4.12
C LEU A 46 1.80 0.57 -3.33
N ALA A 47 2.93 1.26 -3.54
CA ALA A 47 4.17 0.99 -2.81
C ALA A 47 3.97 1.16 -1.30
N TRP A 48 3.25 2.20 -0.90
CA TRP A 48 2.94 2.46 0.51
C TRP A 48 2.02 1.39 1.11
N GLN A 49 0.98 0.98 0.37
CA GLN A 49 0.09 -0.10 0.83
C GLN A 49 0.82 -1.46 0.92
N LEU A 50 1.71 -1.77 -0.02
CA LEU A 50 2.56 -2.97 0.06
C LEU A 50 3.49 -2.94 1.27
N HIS A 51 3.99 -1.75 1.64
CA HIS A 51 4.77 -1.60 2.87
C HIS A 51 3.93 -1.91 4.12
N PHE A 52 2.71 -1.37 4.23
CA PHE A 52 1.81 -1.69 5.33
C PHE A 52 1.49 -3.19 5.43
N ILE A 53 1.17 -3.82 4.30
CA ILE A 53 0.95 -5.27 4.25
C ILE A 53 2.21 -6.03 4.70
N SER A 54 3.40 -5.55 4.34
CA SER A 54 4.65 -6.20 4.72
C SER A 54 4.96 -6.15 6.21
N VAL A 55 4.54 -5.10 6.92
CA VAL A 55 4.71 -4.98 8.37
C VAL A 55 3.52 -5.58 9.14
N GLY A 56 2.41 -5.85 8.45
CA GLY A 56 1.19 -6.37 9.09
C GLY A 56 0.47 -5.28 9.88
N GLU A 57 0.44 -4.05 9.34
CA GLU A 57 -0.21 -2.88 9.95
C GLU A 57 -1.30 -2.33 9.04
N THR A 58 -2.36 -1.78 9.64
CA THR A 58 -3.33 -0.94 8.93
C THR A 58 -2.87 0.52 8.89
N SER A 59 -3.45 1.32 7.99
CA SER A 59 -3.12 2.75 7.93
C SER A 59 -3.47 3.49 9.22
N VAL A 60 -4.50 3.04 9.94
CA VAL A 60 -4.90 3.60 11.24
C VAL A 60 -3.83 3.25 12.28
N GLU A 61 -3.47 1.97 12.40
CA GLU A 61 -2.41 1.51 13.30
C GLU A 61 -1.08 2.23 13.05
N SER A 62 -0.69 2.41 11.78
CA SER A 62 0.56 3.10 11.42
C SER A 62 0.61 4.57 11.84
N HIS A 63 -0.55 5.20 11.98
CA HIS A 63 -0.66 6.59 12.44
C HIS A 63 -0.40 6.68 13.95
N ASP A 64 -0.84 5.67 14.71
CA ASP A 64 -0.74 5.61 16.16
C ASP A 64 0.57 4.96 16.64
N ASN A 65 1.20 4.14 15.81
CA ASN A 65 2.44 3.43 16.10
C ASN A 65 3.60 4.33 16.63
N PRO A 66 3.85 5.54 16.08
CA PRO A 66 4.88 6.43 16.62
C PRO A 66 4.58 6.88 18.07
N ARG A 67 3.30 7.01 18.44
CA ARG A 67 2.88 7.36 19.79
C ARG A 67 3.16 6.20 20.74
N TYR A 68 2.80 4.99 20.31
CA TYR A 68 3.05 3.73 20.99
C TYR A 68 4.54 3.48 21.28
N VAL A 69 5.40 3.64 20.27
CA VAL A 69 6.86 3.54 20.42
C VAL A 69 7.40 4.53 21.45
N LYS A 70 6.88 5.77 21.46
CA LYS A 70 7.31 6.80 22.42
C LYS A 70 6.90 6.47 23.85
N VAL A 71 5.68 5.96 24.06
CA VAL A 71 5.18 5.56 25.38
C VAL A 71 5.98 4.36 25.91
N ALA A 72 6.20 3.33 25.08
CA ALA A 72 7.01 2.17 25.45
C ALA A 72 8.45 2.59 25.83
N SER A 73 9.08 3.45 25.02
CA SER A 73 10.43 3.95 25.30
C SER A 73 10.51 4.74 26.62
N GLN A 74 9.48 5.50 26.99
CA GLN A 74 9.43 6.20 28.28
C GLN A 74 9.34 5.23 29.48
N ARG A 75 8.75 4.05 29.27
CA ARG A 75 8.59 3.00 30.28
C ARG A 75 9.77 2.00 30.30
N GLY A 76 10.74 2.17 29.40
CA GLY A 76 11.87 1.27 29.25
C GLY A 76 11.51 -0.07 28.58
N THR A 77 10.37 -0.14 27.91
CA THR A 77 9.91 -1.30 27.14
C THR A 77 10.05 -1.03 25.64
N GLU A 78 10.16 -2.10 24.85
CA GLU A 78 10.17 -2.00 23.38
C GLU A 78 8.77 -2.29 22.84
N PHE A 79 8.26 -1.44 21.96
CA PHE A 79 7.01 -1.71 21.26
C PHE A 79 7.23 -2.80 20.22
N VAL A 80 6.49 -3.90 20.34
CA VAL A 80 6.53 -5.00 19.36
C VAL A 80 5.13 -5.17 18.77
N ASN A 81 5.03 -5.01 17.45
CA ASN A 81 3.81 -5.31 16.71
C ASN A 81 3.49 -6.82 16.76
N SER A 82 2.31 -7.15 17.27
CA SER A 82 1.81 -8.52 17.42
C SER A 82 1.44 -9.19 16.10
N PHE A 83 1.05 -8.39 15.10
CA PHE A 83 0.59 -8.86 13.80
C PHE A 83 1.71 -8.99 12.78
N ASP A 84 2.93 -8.52 13.11
CA ASP A 84 4.09 -8.71 12.25
C ASP A 84 4.65 -10.15 12.36
N LEU A 85 4.34 -10.99 11.37
CA LEU A 85 4.91 -12.33 11.22
C LEU A 85 6.18 -12.34 10.36
N GLY A 86 6.57 -11.18 9.82
CA GLY A 86 7.63 -10.97 8.84
C GLY A 86 7.11 -10.78 7.42
N TRP A 87 7.75 -9.88 6.66
CA TRP A 87 7.30 -9.40 5.35
C TRP A 87 6.85 -10.46 4.35
N LYS A 88 7.57 -11.59 4.22
CA LYS A 88 7.19 -12.68 3.31
C LYS A 88 5.90 -13.37 3.77
N LYS A 89 5.79 -13.63 5.08
CA LYS A 89 4.63 -14.33 5.64
C LYS A 89 3.40 -13.44 5.57
N ASN A 90 3.53 -12.16 5.91
CA ASN A 90 2.42 -11.20 5.85
C ASN A 90 1.89 -11.04 4.41
N LEU A 91 2.77 -10.98 3.40
CA LEU A 91 2.35 -10.94 1.99
C LEU A 91 1.64 -12.23 1.55
N VAL A 92 2.19 -13.41 1.91
CA VAL A 92 1.56 -14.71 1.60
C VAL A 92 0.18 -14.81 2.25
N LEU A 93 0.04 -14.30 3.47
CA LEU A 93 -1.20 -14.22 4.23
C LEU A 93 -2.25 -13.35 3.54
N PHE A 94 -1.86 -12.13 3.19
CA PHE A 94 -2.73 -11.12 2.59
C PHE A 94 -3.22 -11.55 1.20
N PHE A 95 -2.31 -12.05 0.36
CA PHE A 95 -2.66 -12.54 -0.97
C PHE A 95 -3.23 -13.97 -0.95
N ASN A 96 -3.37 -14.58 0.22
CA ASN A 96 -3.86 -15.95 0.42
C ASN A 96 -3.16 -16.99 -0.48
N ILE A 97 -1.85 -16.83 -0.68
CA ILE A 97 -1.08 -17.65 -1.62
C ILE A 97 -1.00 -19.09 -1.06
N GLY A 98 -1.52 -20.04 -1.83
CA GLY A 98 -1.47 -21.47 -1.48
C GLY A 98 -2.65 -21.99 -0.66
N ARG A 99 -3.74 -21.21 -0.49
CA ARG A 99 -4.97 -21.66 0.16
C ARG A 99 -6.18 -21.45 -0.77
N SER A 100 -7.13 -22.38 -0.73
CA SER A 100 -8.40 -22.28 -1.47
C SER A 100 -9.54 -21.66 -0.66
N SER A 101 -9.44 -21.70 0.68
CA SER A 101 -10.41 -21.10 1.60
C SER A 101 -9.99 -19.67 1.98
N PRO A 102 -10.93 -18.81 2.39
CA PRO A 102 -10.62 -17.50 2.97
C PRO A 102 -9.59 -17.62 4.10
N TYR A 103 -8.73 -16.60 4.22
CA TYR A 103 -7.62 -16.64 5.16
C TYR A 103 -8.10 -16.65 6.63
N THR A 104 -9.07 -15.79 6.95
CA THR A 104 -9.60 -15.52 8.30
C THR A 104 -11.13 -15.33 8.26
N ASP A 105 -11.77 -15.33 9.44
CA ASP A 105 -13.15 -14.94 9.71
C ASP A 105 -13.35 -13.42 9.86
N GLY A 106 -12.26 -12.64 9.84
CA GLY A 106 -12.27 -11.18 10.01
C GLY A 106 -12.28 -10.71 11.47
N TRP A 107 -12.46 -11.63 12.43
CA TRP A 107 -12.43 -11.36 13.87
C TRP A 107 -11.09 -11.76 14.49
N SER A 108 -10.45 -12.79 13.94
CA SER A 108 -9.20 -13.34 14.48
C SER A 108 -8.09 -13.38 13.44
N TRP A 109 -6.94 -12.82 13.77
CA TRP A 109 -5.78 -12.75 12.88
C TRP A 109 -4.59 -13.50 13.48
N ALA A 110 -3.78 -14.12 12.62
CA ALA A 110 -2.55 -14.78 13.08
C ALA A 110 -1.62 -13.76 13.74
N ARG A 111 -1.19 -14.09 14.95
CA ARG A 111 -0.27 -13.28 15.77
C ARG A 111 1.09 -13.95 15.88
N ARG A 112 2.10 -13.16 16.19
CA ARG A 112 3.45 -13.65 16.46
C ARG A 112 3.41 -14.64 17.63
N PRO A 113 4.09 -15.81 17.53
CA PRO A 113 4.09 -16.80 18.61
C PRO A 113 4.61 -16.19 19.92
N GLY A 114 3.86 -16.38 21.00
CA GLY A 114 4.21 -15.84 22.33
C GLY A 114 3.75 -14.41 22.59
N VAL A 115 3.06 -13.76 21.65
CA VAL A 115 2.55 -12.39 21.77
C VAL A 115 1.02 -12.41 21.61
N SER A 116 0.29 -12.29 22.73
CA SER A 116 -1.17 -12.21 22.72
C SER A 116 -1.68 -10.80 22.44
N ARG A 117 -0.93 -9.76 22.82
CA ARG A 117 -1.20 -8.33 22.64
C ARG A 117 0.08 -7.57 22.32
N HIS A 118 -0.03 -6.34 21.83
CA HIS A 118 1.14 -5.50 21.52
C HIS A 118 2.04 -5.43 22.76
N SER A 119 3.31 -5.79 22.58
CA SER A 119 4.24 -5.77 23.72
C SER A 119 4.68 -4.34 24.00
N GLY A 120 4.78 -3.97 25.28
CA GLY A 120 5.33 -2.69 25.71
C GLY A 120 4.30 -1.58 25.96
N ILE A 121 2.99 -1.87 25.87
CA ILE A 121 1.88 -0.92 26.01
C ILE A 121 0.78 -1.56 26.87
N ASP A 122 0.14 -0.76 27.74
CA ASP A 122 -0.97 -1.23 28.57
C ASP A 122 -2.32 -1.10 27.84
N ASP A 123 -3.31 -1.88 28.26
CA ASP A 123 -4.67 -1.88 27.70
C ASP A 123 -5.31 -0.48 27.65
N GLU A 124 -4.96 0.41 28.59
CA GLU A 124 -5.46 1.79 28.67
C GLU A 124 -4.84 2.74 27.63
N ASP A 125 -3.68 2.36 27.08
CA ASP A 125 -2.95 3.15 26.09
C ASP A 125 -3.35 2.78 24.66
N GLU A 126 -3.89 1.57 24.41
CA GLU A 126 -4.42 1.14 23.10
C GLU A 126 -5.68 1.96 22.77
N LEU A 127 -5.56 2.87 21.80
CA LEU A 127 -6.61 3.81 21.42
C LEU A 127 -7.84 3.13 20.77
N THR A 128 -7.71 1.85 20.40
CA THR A 128 -8.67 1.10 19.58
C THR A 128 -9.50 0.07 20.32
N ASP A 129 -9.35 -0.07 21.63
CA ASP A 129 -10.02 -1.14 22.38
C ASP A 129 -11.07 -0.56 23.34
N GLY A 130 -12.34 -0.67 22.93
CA GLY A 130 -13.50 -0.56 23.80
C GLY A 130 -14.23 -1.89 23.82
N ASP A 131 -13.94 -2.71 24.83
CA ASP A 131 -14.86 -3.60 25.57
C ASP A 131 -14.11 -4.27 26.75
#